data_AF-A0A7C4T2Z0-F1
#
_entry.id   AF-A0A7C4T2Z0-F1
#
_cell.length_a   1.000
_cell.length_b   1.000
_cell.length_c   1.000
_cell.angle_alpha   90.00
_cell.angle_beta   90.00
_cell.angle_gamma   90.00
#
_symmetry.space_group_name_H-M   'P 1'
#
loop_
_entity.id
_entity.type
_entity.pdbx_description
1 polymer ?
#
loop_
_entity_poly.entity_id
_entity_poly.type
_entity_poly.pdbx_seq_one_letter_code
_entity_poly.pdbx_strand_id
1 'polypeptide(L)' 'MKLFAGIQNYFRESYAELVQKVTWPTWNELQGSAITVMVASVVIAIIVLVMDLVFKYGMNFVYSIFS' A
#
# COMPACT_ATOMS: atom_id res chain seq x y z
N MET A 1 -39.26 -8.69 -18.21
CA MET A 1 -39.28 -7.45 -17.40
C MET A 1 -39.28 -7.68 -15.87
N LYS A 2 -38.72 -8.80 -15.37
CA LYS A 2 -38.55 -9.08 -13.92
C LYS A 2 -37.07 -9.15 -13.48
N LEU A 3 -36.15 -9.23 -14.45
CA LEU A 3 -34.70 -9.33 -14.19
C LEU A 3 -34.08 -7.98 -13.77
N PHE A 4 -34.52 -6.88 -14.37
CA PHE A 4 -34.04 -5.53 -14.01
C PHE A 4 -34.42 -5.12 -12.59
N ALA A 5 -35.60 -5.52 -12.11
CA ALA A 5 -36.05 -5.22 -10.74
C ALA A 5 -35.19 -5.92 -9.66
N GLY A 6 -34.72 -7.14 -9.93
CA GLY A 6 -33.83 -7.86 -9.02
C GLY A 6 -32.45 -7.20 -8.91
N ILE A 7 -31.84 -6.87 -10.05
CA ILE A 7 -30.51 -6.22 -10.09
C ILE A 7 -30.54 -4.86 -9.38
N GLN A 8 -31.58 -4.05 -9.61
CA GLN A 8 -31.72 -2.75 -8.96
C GLN A 8 -31.82 -2.88 -7.43
N ASN A 9 -32.49 -3.91 -6.93
CA ASN A 9 -32.54 -4.20 -5.49
C ASN A 9 -31.19 -4.69 -4.95
N TYR A 10 -30.49 -5.58 -5.68
CA TYR A 10 -29.16 -6.07 -5.29
C TYR A 10 -28.13 -4.95 -5.17
N PHE A 11 -28.08 -4.01 -6.12
CA PHE A 11 -27.19 -2.86 -5.99
C PHE A 11 -27.58 -2.03 -4.76
N ARG A 12 -28.88 -1.80 -4.52
CA ARG A 12 -29.36 -1.00 -3.39
C ARG A 12 -29.06 -1.65 -2.03
N GLU A 13 -29.19 -2.97 -1.93
CA GLU A 13 -28.80 -3.75 -0.75
C GLU A 13 -27.28 -3.76 -0.57
N SER A 14 -26.49 -3.98 -1.62
CA SER A 14 -25.02 -3.92 -1.54
C SER A 14 -24.51 -2.52 -1.16
N TYR A 15 -25.14 -1.44 -1.63
CA TYR A 15 -24.79 -0.08 -1.19
C TYR A 15 -25.16 0.16 0.27
N ALA A 16 -26.31 -0.34 0.74
CA ALA A 16 -26.71 -0.24 2.14
C ALA A 16 -25.77 -1.07 3.05
N GLU A 17 -25.37 -2.27 2.61
CA GLU A 17 -24.43 -3.13 3.32
C GLU A 17 -23.00 -2.57 3.35
N LEU A 18 -22.51 -2.04 2.25
CA LEU A 18 -21.17 -1.43 2.21
C LEU A 18 -21.09 -0.16 3.07
N VAL A 19 -22.18 0.62 3.16
CA VAL A 19 -22.23 1.82 4.00
C VAL A 19 -22.48 1.50 5.47
N GLN A 20 -23.29 0.49 5.80
CA GLN A 20 -23.57 0.11 7.19
C GLN A 20 -22.55 -0.86 7.80
N LYS A 21 -21.83 -1.64 6.99
CA LYS A 21 -20.88 -2.69 7.45
C LYS A 21 -19.43 -2.40 7.13
N VAL A 22 -19.12 -1.31 6.43
CA VAL A 22 -17.75 -0.85 6.24
C VAL A 22 -17.66 0.56 6.80
N THR A 23 -17.15 0.65 8.02
CA THR A 23 -16.77 1.92 8.64
C THR A 23 -15.63 2.50 7.84
N TRP A 24 -15.95 3.25 6.78
CA TRP A 24 -14.95 4.09 6.12
C TRP A 24 -14.45 5.06 7.19
N PRO A 25 -13.15 5.00 7.56
CA PRO A 25 -12.64 5.86 8.61
C PRO A 25 -12.85 7.30 8.20
N THR A 26 -13.01 8.19 9.18
CA THR A 26 -13.08 9.62 8.86
C THR A 26 -11.77 10.08 8.22
N TRP A 27 -11.80 11.13 7.39
CA TRP A 27 -10.62 11.63 6.67
C TRP A 27 -9.38 11.85 7.56
N ASN A 28 -9.58 12.19 8.83
CA ASN A 28 -8.51 12.36 9.81
C ASN A 28 -7.85 11.01 10.20
N GLU A 29 -8.61 9.93 10.31
CA GLU A 29 -8.10 8.59 10.63
C GLU A 29 -7.39 7.93 9.45
N LEU A 30 -7.87 8.20 8.23
CA LEU A 30 -7.21 7.80 6.99
C LEU A 30 -5.85 8.47 6.86
N GLN A 31 -5.75 9.74 7.22
CA GLN A 31 -4.49 10.46 7.22
C GLN A 31 -3.52 9.89 8.27
N GLY A 32 -4.00 9.50 9.46
CA GLY A 32 -3.17 8.82 10.46
C GLY A 32 -2.60 7.48 9.97
N SER A 33 -3.43 6.67 9.31
CA SER A 33 -2.99 5.40 8.70
C SER A 33 -2.00 5.64 7.54
N ALA A 34 -2.24 6.65 6.71
CA ALA A 34 -1.36 7.00 5.61
C ALA A 34 0.00 7.52 6.08
N ILE A 35 0.05 8.35 7.13
CA ILE A 35 1.30 8.83 7.72
C ILE A 35 2.12 7.66 8.26
N THR A 36 1.47 6.69 8.90
CA THR A 36 2.15 5.50 9.43
C THR A 36 2.83 4.71 8.29
N VAL A 37 2.12 4.48 7.19
CA VAL A 37 2.67 3.79 6.00
C VAL A 37 3.78 4.60 5.34
N MET A 38 3.65 5.93 5.27
CA MET A 38 4.66 6.84 4.74
C MET A 38 5.97 6.77 5.54
N VAL A 39 5.90 6.70 6.88
CA VAL A 39 7.09 6.53 7.71
C VAL A 39 7.70 5.14 7.50
N ALA A 40 6.88 4.09 7.40
CA ALA A 40 7.36 2.74 7.13
C ALA A 40 8.10 2.64 5.78
N SER A 41 7.59 3.31 4.73
CA SER A 41 8.25 3.31 3.40
C SER A 41 9.59 4.05 3.42
N VAL A 42 9.71 5.13 4.20
CA VAL A 42 10.99 5.84 4.39
C VAL A 42 12.04 4.96 5.06
N VAL A 43 11.66 4.18 6.09
CA VAL A 43 12.57 3.24 6.75
C VAL A 43 13.06 2.17 5.76
N ILE A 44 12.14 1.61 4.95
CA ILE A 44 12.51 0.63 3.92
C ILE A 44 13.45 1.24 2.88
N ALA A 45 13.22 2.50 2.48
CA ALA A 45 14.09 3.20 1.53
C ALA A 45 15.53 3.36 2.07
N ILE A 46 15.69 3.63 3.36
CA ILE A 46 17.02 3.72 4.00
C ILE A 46 17.72 2.36 3.96
N ILE A 47 17.01 1.27 4.24
CA ILE A 47 17.57 -0.09 4.21
C ILE A 47 18.06 -0.44 2.81
N VAL A 48 17.25 -0.16 1.77
CA VAL A 48 17.65 -0.39 0.37
C VAL A 48 18.88 0.44 0.01
N LEU A 49 18.93 1.71 0.42
CA LEU A 49 20.09 2.56 0.19
C LEU A 49 21.37 1.98 0.80
N VAL A 50 21.31 1.44 2.02
CA VAL A 50 22.46 0.76 2.64
C VAL A 50 22.89 -0.46 1.82
N MET A 51 21.93 -1.28 1.37
CA MET A 51 22.24 -2.44 0.53
C MET A 51 22.91 -2.02 -0.78
N ASP A 52 22.40 -1.00 -1.45
CA ASP A 52 22.96 -0.47 -2.71
C ASP A 52 24.41 0.01 -2.53
N LEU A 53 24.70 0.69 -1.42
CA LEU A 53 26.07 1.11 -1.10
C LEU A 53 26.98 -0.09 -0.83
N VAL A 54 26.53 -1.06 -0.05
CA VAL A 54 27.31 -2.28 0.23
C VAL A 54 27.64 -3.02 -1.05
N PHE A 55 26.69 -3.17 -1.97
CA PHE A 55 26.94 -3.82 -3.26
C PHE A 55 27.90 -3.00 -4.14
N LYS A 56 27.73 -1.67 -4.19
CA LYS A 56 28.63 -0.79 -4.95
C LYS A 56 30.08 -0.90 -4.47
N TYR A 57 30.31 -0.77 -3.16
CA TYR A 57 31.66 -0.82 -2.59
C TYR A 57 32.22 -2.25 -2.58
N GLY A 58 31.39 -3.25 -2.29
CA GLY A 58 31.78 -4.66 -2.30
C GLY A 58 32.18 -5.15 -3.68
N MET A 59 31.41 -4.81 -4.72
CA MET A 59 31.74 -5.20 -6.09
C MET A 59 33.00 -4.48 -6.60
N ASN A 60 33.18 -3.20 -6.28
CA ASN A 60 34.41 -2.48 -6.60
C ASN A 60 35.64 -3.10 -5.94
N PHE A 61 35.52 -3.56 -4.69
CA PHE A 61 36.59 -4.26 -4.00
C PHE A 61 36.93 -5.61 -4.65
N VAL A 62 35.90 -6.39 -5.00
CA VAL A 62 36.07 -7.66 -5.72
C VAL A 62 36.76 -7.42 -7.06
N TYR A 63 36.28 -6.49 -7.89
CA TYR A 63 36.92 -6.17 -9.16
C TYR A 63 38.35 -5.65 -9.02
N SER A 64 38.65 -4.90 -7.96
CA SER A 64 40.01 -4.43 -7.67
C SER A 64 40.98 -5.53 -7.22
N ILE A 65 40.49 -6.66 -6.72
CA ILE A 65 41.34 -7.81 -6.33
C ILE A 65 41.59 -8.75 -7.51
N PHE A 66 40.62 -8.87 -8.42
CA PHE A 66 40.72 -9.74 -9.60
C PHE A 66 41.31 -9.03 -10.84
N SER A 67 41.54 -7.71 -10.76
CA SER A 67 42.35 -6.92 -11.70
C SER A 67 43.76 -6.70 -11.16
#